data_AF-A0A2E5JBU4-F1
#
_entry.id   AF-A0A2E5JBU4-F1
#
_cell.length_a   1.000
_cell.length_b   1.000
_cell.length_c   1.000
_cell.angle_alpha   90.00
_cell.angle_beta   90.00
_cell.angle_gamma   90.00
#
_symmetry.space_group_name_H-M   'P 1'
#
loop_
_entity.id
_entity.type
_entity.pdbx_description
1 polymer ?
#
loop_
_entity_poly.entity_id
_entity_poly.type
_entity_poly.pdbx_seq_one_letter_code
_entity_poly.pdbx_strand_id
1 'polypeptide(L)'
;MHDNYFESIYGFKVPIEDRHKTSIINGLSGIMAILYGKGDFTKTLSIATSAGYDCDNQAATCGGLIGVLNGAKAIPERFTLELPSRNKWQEPFNNQYINYSRDGLPNYNRIDDMMDRIYAIAEEAILKNGGFKKKILEKEYLFIKTDF
;
A
#
# COMPACT_ATOMS: atom_id res chain seq x y z
N MET A 1 -24.80 1.26 -8.35
CA MET A 1 -23.42 1.20 -8.91
C MET A 1 -22.56 0.17 -8.18
N HIS A 2 -22.71 -0.02 -6.87
CA HIS A 2 -21.97 -1.03 -6.09
C HIS A 2 -22.60 -2.44 -6.12
N ASP A 3 -23.88 -2.58 -6.49
CA ASP A 3 -24.59 -3.88 -6.52
C ASP A 3 -24.10 -4.85 -7.62
N ASN A 4 -23.25 -4.37 -8.53
CA ASN A 4 -22.69 -5.17 -9.64
C ASN A 4 -21.40 -5.91 -9.28
N TYR A 5 -20.86 -5.70 -8.07
CA TYR A 5 -19.50 -6.16 -7.74
C TYR A 5 -19.44 -7.42 -6.86
N PHE A 6 -20.51 -7.76 -6.13
CA PHE A 6 -20.55 -8.97 -5.30
C PHE A 6 -21.98 -9.35 -4.89
N GLU A 7 -22.32 -10.63 -5.04
CA GLU A 7 -23.48 -11.25 -4.44
C GLU A 7 -22.98 -12.09 -3.25
N SER A 8 -23.20 -11.65 -2.01
CA SER A 8 -22.74 -12.41 -0.85
C SER A 8 -23.75 -13.51 -0.52
N ILE A 9 -23.38 -14.77 -0.77
CA ILE A 9 -24.07 -15.93 -0.20
C ILE A 9 -23.02 -16.93 0.29
N TYR A 10 -23.17 -17.38 1.54
CA TYR A 10 -22.53 -18.51 2.24
C TYR A 10 -21.66 -19.48 1.39
N GLY A 11 -20.47 -19.02 0.97
CA GLY A 11 -19.55 -19.77 0.11
C GLY A 11 -19.13 -18.94 -1.10
N PHE A 12 -18.02 -18.22 -0.96
CA PHE A 12 -17.46 -17.24 -1.91
C PHE A 12 -17.63 -17.63 -3.39
N LYS A 13 -18.70 -17.14 -4.03
CA LYS A 13 -18.95 -17.34 -5.46
C LYS A 13 -18.67 -16.02 -6.17
N VAL A 14 -17.47 -15.89 -6.70
CA VAL A 14 -17.11 -14.79 -7.59
C VAL A 14 -18.06 -14.87 -8.80
N PRO A 15 -18.76 -13.80 -9.19
CA PRO A 15 -19.52 -13.78 -10.43
C PRO A 15 -18.54 -14.00 -11.58
N ILE A 16 -18.50 -15.23 -12.10
CA ILE A 16 -17.49 -15.71 -13.06
C ILE A 16 -17.60 -15.02 -14.43
N GLU A 17 -18.66 -14.25 -14.68
CA GLU A 17 -18.99 -13.77 -16.02
C GLU A 17 -17.99 -12.73 -16.56
N ASP A 18 -17.22 -12.03 -15.71
CA ASP A 18 -16.10 -11.19 -16.17
C ASP A 18 -14.89 -11.28 -15.24
N ARG A 19 -14.13 -12.38 -15.34
CA ARG A 19 -12.89 -12.61 -14.57
C ARG A 19 -11.84 -11.49 -14.74
N HIS A 20 -11.94 -10.69 -15.80
CA HIS A 20 -11.03 -9.58 -16.08
C HIS A 20 -11.36 -8.31 -15.27
N LYS A 21 -12.53 -8.24 -14.62
CA LYS A 21 -12.98 -7.10 -13.79
C LYS A 21 -12.95 -7.38 -12.28
N THR A 22 -12.28 -8.46 -11.85
CA THR A 22 -12.24 -8.84 -10.43
C THR A 22 -10.94 -8.39 -9.78
N SER A 23 -10.98 -7.94 -8.52
CA SER A 23 -9.79 -7.57 -7.74
C SER A 23 -8.85 -8.76 -7.46
N ILE A 24 -9.32 -9.99 -7.68
CA ILE A 24 -8.53 -11.21 -7.50
C ILE A 24 -7.32 -11.21 -8.44
N ILE A 25 -7.47 -10.72 -9.68
CA ILE A 25 -6.35 -10.71 -10.63
C ILE A 25 -5.23 -9.77 -10.16
N ASN A 26 -5.57 -8.62 -9.59
CA ASN A 26 -4.59 -7.69 -9.00
C ASN A 26 -3.89 -8.33 -7.80
N GLY A 27 -4.64 -9.02 -6.93
CA GLY A 27 -4.09 -9.76 -5.80
C GLY A 27 -3.08 -10.83 -6.25
N LEU A 28 -3.43 -11.64 -7.26
CA LEU A 28 -2.54 -12.65 -7.83
C LEU A 28 -1.30 -12.03 -8.49
N SER A 29 -1.46 -10.93 -9.23
CA SER A 29 -0.36 -10.15 -9.80
C SER A 29 0.57 -9.60 -8.72
N GLY A 30 0.02 -9.15 -7.59
CA GLY A 30 0.79 -8.70 -6.43
C GLY A 30 1.61 -9.83 -5.79
N ILE A 31 1.01 -11.01 -5.59
CA ILE A 31 1.70 -12.20 -5.09
C ILE A 31 2.86 -12.58 -6.02
N MET A 32 2.61 -12.63 -7.34
CA MET A 32 3.65 -12.88 -8.33
C MET A 32 4.78 -11.85 -8.23
N ALA A 33 4.45 -10.56 -8.14
CA ALA A 33 5.44 -9.50 -8.03
C ALA A 33 6.33 -9.65 -6.79
N ILE A 34 5.76 -10.01 -5.63
CA ILE A 34 6.52 -10.24 -4.40
C ILE A 34 7.47 -11.44 -4.56
N LEU A 35 6.98 -12.57 -5.09
CA LEU A 35 7.78 -13.80 -5.24
C LEU A 35 8.95 -13.60 -6.21
N TYR A 36 8.71 -12.99 -7.37
CA TYR A 36 9.74 -12.79 -8.39
C TYR A 36 10.60 -11.53 -8.16
N GLY A 37 10.09 -10.58 -7.37
CA GLY A 37 10.79 -9.40 -6.90
C GLY A 37 11.86 -9.71 -5.86
N LYS A 38 11.74 -10.82 -5.11
CA LYS A 38 12.73 -11.33 -4.15
C LYS A 38 13.14 -10.29 -3.09
N GLY A 39 12.19 -9.47 -2.66
CA GLY A 39 12.43 -8.41 -1.68
C GLY A 39 13.09 -7.14 -2.23
N ASP A 40 13.48 -7.09 -3.51
CA ASP A 40 13.97 -5.87 -4.14
C ASP A 40 12.80 -4.94 -4.49
N PHE A 41 12.82 -3.71 -3.99
CA PHE A 41 11.72 -2.76 -4.15
C PHE A 41 11.46 -2.41 -5.63
N THR A 42 12.51 -2.04 -6.37
CA THR A 42 12.36 -1.60 -7.76
C THR A 42 11.87 -2.75 -8.63
N LYS A 43 12.46 -3.94 -8.48
CA LYS A 43 12.09 -5.13 -9.22
C LYS A 43 10.66 -5.57 -8.91
N THR A 44 10.27 -5.56 -7.64
CA THR A 44 8.90 -5.91 -7.23
C THR A 44 7.89 -4.96 -7.88
N LEU A 45 8.10 -3.64 -7.79
CA LEU A 45 7.20 -2.66 -8.39
C LEU A 45 7.17 -2.78 -9.92
N SER A 46 8.32 -2.95 -10.56
CA SER A 46 8.39 -3.12 -12.02
C SER A 46 7.58 -4.32 -12.48
N ILE A 47 7.64 -5.45 -11.78
CA ILE A 47 6.83 -6.64 -12.09
C ILE A 47 5.34 -6.34 -11.86
N ALA A 48 4.98 -5.75 -10.70
CA ALA A 48 3.61 -5.42 -10.34
C ALA A 48 2.94 -4.51 -11.39
N THR A 49 3.62 -3.43 -11.77
CA THR A 49 3.12 -2.47 -12.78
C THR A 49 3.05 -3.12 -14.17
N SER A 50 4.04 -3.92 -14.56
CA SER A 50 4.09 -4.56 -15.89
C SER A 50 3.04 -5.67 -16.05
N ALA A 51 2.50 -6.21 -14.95
CA ALA A 51 1.47 -7.23 -14.99
C ALA A 51 0.13 -6.74 -15.58
N GLY A 52 -0.06 -5.42 -15.74
CA GLY A 52 -1.24 -4.82 -16.35
C GLY A 52 -2.46 -4.76 -15.43
N TYR A 53 -3.65 -4.71 -16.02
CA TYR A 53 -4.94 -4.50 -15.32
C TYR A 53 -4.95 -3.16 -14.56
N ASP A 54 -5.59 -3.10 -13.38
CA ASP A 54 -5.57 -1.96 -12.45
C ASP A 54 -4.20 -1.88 -11.74
N CYS A 55 -3.15 -1.54 -12.50
CA CYS A 55 -1.78 -1.88 -12.13
C CYS A 55 -1.20 -1.06 -10.97
N ASP A 56 -1.76 0.13 -10.73
CA ASP A 56 -1.45 0.96 -9.59
C ASP A 56 -1.87 0.29 -8.27
N ASN A 57 -2.97 -0.47 -8.24
CA ASN A 57 -3.42 -1.21 -7.06
C ASN A 57 -2.36 -2.20 -6.53
N GLN A 58 -1.93 -3.15 -7.38
CA GLN A 58 -0.93 -4.12 -6.94
C GLN A 58 0.43 -3.46 -6.69
N ALA A 59 0.82 -2.44 -7.46
CA ALA A 59 2.09 -1.76 -7.27
C ALA A 59 2.13 -0.99 -5.93
N ALA A 60 1.05 -0.28 -5.58
CA ALA A 60 0.92 0.42 -4.31
C ALA A 60 0.92 -0.56 -3.13
N THR A 61 0.18 -1.67 -3.24
CA THR A 61 0.10 -2.71 -2.21
C THR A 61 1.47 -3.37 -1.98
N CYS A 62 2.14 -3.80 -3.05
CA CYS A 62 3.48 -4.38 -2.95
C CYS A 62 4.51 -3.38 -2.42
N GLY A 63 4.44 -2.11 -2.86
CA GLY A 63 5.34 -1.06 -2.37
C GLY A 63 5.20 -0.82 -0.88
N GLY A 64 3.98 -0.76 -0.37
CA GLY A 64 3.71 -0.66 1.07
C GLY A 64 4.32 -1.84 1.84
N LEU A 65 4.07 -3.07 1.38
CA LEU A 65 4.59 -4.28 2.02
C LEU A 65 6.13 -4.32 2.05
N ILE A 66 6.78 -4.12 0.91
CA ILE A 66 8.25 -4.14 0.83
C ILE A 66 8.86 -2.99 1.64
N GLY A 67 8.20 -1.82 1.65
CA GLY A 67 8.60 -0.67 2.47
C GLY A 67 8.54 -0.96 3.97
N VAL A 68 7.51 -1.66 4.45
CA VAL A 68 7.41 -2.08 5.86
C VAL A 68 8.50 -3.11 6.21
N LEU A 69 8.74 -4.09 5.33
CA LEU A 69 9.72 -5.15 5.58
C LEU A 69 11.17 -4.65 5.61
N ASN A 70 11.53 -3.75 4.69
CA ASN A 70 12.92 -3.32 4.48
C ASN A 70 13.22 -1.89 4.96
N GLY A 71 12.18 -1.15 5.36
CA GLY A 71 12.24 0.26 5.70
C GLY A 71 12.30 1.19 4.47
N ALA A 72 12.10 2.49 4.70
CA ALA A 72 12.07 3.51 3.65
C ALA A 72 13.37 3.57 2.81
N LYS A 73 14.51 3.18 3.38
CA LYS A 73 15.81 3.10 2.67
C LYS A 73 15.81 2.14 1.47
N ALA A 74 14.86 1.22 1.39
CA ALA A 74 14.73 0.31 0.26
C ALA A 74 14.15 1.00 -0.98
N ILE A 75 13.56 2.19 -0.83
CA ILE A 75 12.97 2.97 -1.91
C ILE A 75 14.05 3.89 -2.49
N PRO A 76 14.40 3.75 -3.78
CA PRO A 76 15.33 4.67 -4.42
C PRO A 76 14.87 6.13 -4.33
N GLU A 77 15.78 7.05 -3.98
CA GLU A 77 15.49 8.49 -3.85
C GLU A 77 14.83 9.09 -5.09
N ARG A 78 15.20 8.64 -6.29
CA ARG A 78 14.59 9.11 -7.53
C ARG A 78 13.07 8.89 -7.62
N PHE A 79 12.51 7.97 -6.83
CA PHE A 79 11.07 7.71 -6.82
C PHE A 79 10.31 8.62 -5.85
N THR A 80 11.01 9.27 -4.91
CA THR A 80 10.38 10.07 -3.87
C THR A 80 10.80 11.55 -3.93
N LEU A 81 12.01 11.84 -4.38
CA LEU A 81 12.58 13.19 -4.42
C LEU A 81 12.60 13.80 -5.82
N GLU A 82 12.40 13.00 -6.87
CA GLU A 82 12.56 13.45 -8.25
C GLU A 82 11.28 13.20 -9.05
N LEU A 83 10.83 14.22 -9.77
CA LEU A 83 9.73 14.12 -10.71
C LEU A 83 10.10 14.93 -11.96
N PRO A 84 10.17 14.34 -13.17
CA PRO A 84 10.68 15.04 -14.35
C PRO A 84 9.96 16.36 -14.70
N SER A 85 8.69 16.47 -14.33
CA SER A 85 7.88 17.69 -14.54
C SER A 85 8.06 18.75 -13.45
N ARG A 86 8.92 18.51 -12.44
CA ARG A 86 9.16 19.37 -11.28
C ARG A 86 10.66 19.38 -10.92
N ASN A 87 11.02 20.18 -9.92
CA ASN A 87 12.37 20.20 -9.37
C ASN A 87 12.58 19.03 -8.39
N LYS A 88 13.85 18.71 -8.11
CA LYS A 88 14.23 17.80 -7.03
C LYS A 88 13.83 18.39 -5.68
N TRP A 89 13.16 17.61 -4.86
CA TRP A 89 12.73 17.99 -3.51
C TRP A 89 13.76 17.60 -2.44
N GLN A 90 13.68 18.25 -1.28
CA GLN A 90 14.49 17.94 -0.10
C GLN A 90 13.86 16.87 0.78
N GLU A 91 12.54 16.69 0.68
CA GLU A 91 11.77 15.70 1.41
C GLU A 91 10.92 14.85 0.45
N PRO A 92 10.65 13.57 0.79
CA PRO A 92 9.82 12.68 -0.02
C PRO A 92 8.48 13.32 -0.41
N PHE A 93 8.20 13.34 -1.71
CA PHE A 93 6.99 13.87 -2.33
C PHE A 93 6.68 15.32 -1.93
N ASN A 94 7.70 16.08 -1.53
CA ASN A 94 7.54 17.42 -0.94
C ASN A 94 6.55 17.46 0.25
N ASN A 95 6.33 16.32 0.92
CA ASN A 95 5.33 16.15 1.98
C ASN A 95 3.92 16.67 1.64
N GLN A 96 3.51 16.55 0.37
CA GLN A 96 2.28 17.18 -0.12
C GLN A 96 1.42 16.24 -0.95
N TYR A 97 0.14 16.20 -0.61
CA TYR A 97 -0.92 15.62 -1.43
C TYR A 97 -1.94 16.69 -1.80
N ILE A 98 -2.11 16.93 -3.10
CA ILE A 98 -3.08 17.89 -3.63
C ILE A 98 -4.24 17.11 -4.24
N ASN A 99 -5.43 17.28 -3.69
CA ASN A 99 -6.65 16.67 -4.17
C ASN A 99 -7.33 17.60 -5.18
N TYR A 100 -7.44 17.13 -6.42
CA TYR A 100 -8.13 17.86 -7.50
C TYR A 100 -9.46 17.24 -7.89
N SER A 101 -9.75 16.00 -7.48
CA SER A 101 -10.77 15.16 -8.12
C SER A 101 -11.67 14.39 -7.16
N ARG A 102 -11.54 14.60 -5.85
CA ARG A 102 -12.39 13.97 -4.82
C ARG A 102 -13.21 15.03 -4.11
N ASP A 103 -14.48 15.09 -4.46
CA ASP A 103 -15.45 15.98 -3.83
C ASP A 103 -15.60 15.68 -2.35
N GLY A 104 -15.78 16.72 -1.53
CA GLY A 104 -15.98 16.60 -0.09
C GLY A 104 -14.72 16.29 0.73
N LEU A 105 -13.53 16.21 0.11
CA LEU A 105 -12.25 16.08 0.79
C LEU A 105 -11.42 17.37 0.68
N PRO A 106 -10.54 17.67 1.66
CA PRO A 106 -9.67 18.84 1.58
C PRO A 106 -8.82 18.84 0.31
N ASN A 107 -8.68 20.00 -0.33
CA ASN A 107 -7.87 20.19 -1.54
C ASN A 107 -6.36 19.97 -1.29
N TYR A 108 -5.94 20.04 -0.04
CA TYR A 108 -4.56 19.91 0.39
C TYR A 108 -4.47 19.06 1.65
N ASN A 109 -3.54 18.11 1.67
CA ASN A 109 -3.14 17.36 2.85
C ASN A 109 -1.61 17.25 2.88
N ARG A 110 -1.02 17.23 4.07
CA ARG A 110 0.35 16.75 4.21
C ARG A 110 0.37 15.24 4.25
N ILE A 111 1.43 14.65 3.72
CA ILE A 111 1.58 13.20 3.65
C ILE A 111 1.83 12.64 5.05
N ASP A 112 2.61 13.32 5.89
CA ASP A 112 2.81 12.92 7.29
C ASP A 112 1.50 12.91 8.10
N ASP A 113 0.63 13.92 7.96
CA ASP A 113 -0.70 13.91 8.60
C ASP A 113 -1.54 12.68 8.15
N MET A 114 -1.38 12.23 6.90
CA MET A 114 -2.00 10.98 6.42
C MET A 114 -1.34 9.75 7.04
N MET A 115 -0.01 9.73 7.13
CA MET A 115 0.76 8.64 7.74
C MET A 115 0.43 8.47 9.21
N ASP A 116 0.33 9.56 9.98
CA ASP A 116 -0.01 9.53 11.41
C ASP A 116 -1.39 8.93 11.64
N ARG A 117 -2.38 9.29 10.81
CA ARG A 117 -3.73 8.69 10.86
C ARG A 117 -3.73 7.20 10.53
N ILE A 118 -2.99 6.80 9.49
CA ILE A 118 -2.87 5.38 9.11
C ILE A 118 -2.17 4.59 10.22
N TYR A 119 -1.09 5.14 10.79
CA TYR A 119 -0.35 4.53 11.88
C TYR A 119 -1.22 4.36 13.12
N ALA A 120 -2.00 5.37 13.50
CA ALA A 120 -2.90 5.29 14.65
C ALA A 120 -3.94 4.15 14.48
N ILE A 121 -4.52 4.02 13.29
CA ILE A 121 -5.46 2.92 13.00
C ILE A 121 -4.74 1.57 13.03
N ALA A 122 -3.54 1.48 12.47
CA ALA A 122 -2.76 0.24 12.47
C ALA A 122 -2.36 -0.18 13.89
N GLU A 123 -1.91 0.76 14.71
CA GLU A 123 -1.61 0.53 16.12
C GLU A 123 -2.85 0.03 16.88
N GLU A 124 -3.98 0.73 16.74
CA GLU A 124 -5.23 0.33 17.37
C GLU A 124 -5.63 -1.10 16.97
N ALA A 125 -5.54 -1.43 15.68
CA ALA A 125 -5.83 -2.76 15.17
C ALA A 125 -4.89 -3.82 15.76
N ILE A 126 -3.59 -3.54 15.85
CA ILE A 126 -2.59 -4.46 16.42
C ILE A 126 -2.90 -4.73 17.90
N LEU A 127 -3.14 -3.69 18.69
CA LEU A 127 -3.41 -3.80 20.11
C LEU A 127 -4.73 -4.55 20.39
N LYS A 128 -5.79 -4.25 19.63
CA LYS A 128 -7.09 -4.93 19.74
C LYS A 128 -7.00 -6.43 19.45
N ASN A 129 -6.06 -6.85 18.59
CA ASN A 129 -5.86 -8.24 18.22
C ASN A 129 -4.79 -8.95 19.07
N GLY A 130 -4.49 -8.43 20.27
CA GLY A 130 -3.57 -9.05 21.22
C GLY A 130 -2.09 -8.85 20.89
N GLY A 131 -1.78 -8.00 19.92
CA GLY A 131 -0.45 -7.42 19.77
C GLY A 131 -0.14 -6.43 20.90
N PHE A 132 1.11 -5.98 20.97
CA PHE A 132 1.54 -5.04 22.01
C PHE A 132 2.64 -4.11 21.54
N LYS A 133 2.83 -3.02 22.29
CA LYS A 133 3.83 -2.01 22.03
C LYS A 133 4.95 -2.10 23.07
N LYS A 134 6.21 -2.03 22.64
CA LYS A 134 7.36 -2.06 23.55
C LYS A 134 8.46 -1.15 23.05
N LYS A 135 9.01 -0.36 23.97
CA LYS A 135 10.21 0.42 23.72
C LYS A 135 11.44 -0.45 23.98
N ILE A 136 12.35 -0.52 23.00
CA ILE A 136 13.62 -1.23 23.09
C ILE A 136 14.70 -0.24 22.68
N LEU A 137 15.59 0.09 23.63
CA LEU A 137 16.52 1.23 23.50
C LEU A 137 15.73 2.54 23.23
N GLU A 138 16.13 3.30 22.22
CA GLU A 138 15.48 4.55 21.80
C GLU A 138 14.37 4.33 20.75
N LYS A 139 14.14 3.08 20.34
CA LYS A 139 13.18 2.74 19.30
C LYS A 139 11.93 2.10 19.88
N GLU A 140 10.83 2.38 19.20
CA GLU A 140 9.52 1.85 19.53
C GLU A 140 9.16 0.73 18.56
N TYR A 141 8.64 -0.37 19.11
CA TYR A 141 8.30 -1.57 18.35
C TYR A 141 6.85 -1.95 18.60
N LEU A 142 6.13 -2.27 17.52
CA LEU A 142 4.83 -2.91 17.56
C LEU A 142 5.01 -4.41 17.28
N PHE A 143 4.53 -5.23 18.20
CA PHE A 143 4.54 -6.68 18.09
C PHE A 143 3.15 -7.14 17.66
N ILE A 144 3.11 -7.83 16.53
CA ILE A 144 1.89 -8.38 15.96
C ILE A 144 1.73 -9.81 16.46
N LYS A 145 0.56 -10.14 16.99
CA LYS A 145 0.23 -11.52 17.37
C LYS A 145 -0.01 -12.33 16.08
N THR A 146 0.78 -13.37 15.87
CA THR A 146 0.67 -14.26 14.72
C THR A 146 0.36 -15.66 15.21
N ASP A 147 -0.92 -15.93 15.48
CA ASP A 147 -1.39 -17.29 15.76
C ASP A 147 -1.47 -18.02 14.42
N PHE A 148 -0.39 -18.67 14.01
CA PHE A 148 -0.38 -19.62 12.89
C PHE A 148 -0.59 -21.04 13.40
#